data_AF-A0A9X5CEV4-F1
#
_entry.id   AF-A0A9X5CEV4-F1
#
_cell.length_a   1.000
_cell.length_b   1.000
_cell.length_c   1.000
_cell.angle_alpha   90.00
_cell.angle_beta   90.00
_cell.angle_gamma   90.00
#
_symmetry.space_group_name_H-M   'P 1'
#
loop_
_entity.id
_entity.type
_entity.pdbx_description
1 polymer ?
#
loop_
_entity_poly.entity_id
_entity_poly.type
_entity_poly.pdbx_seq_one_letter_code
_entity_poly.pdbx_strand_id
1 'polypeptide(L)'
;AKIGTARHVAGDAAAALPDPSLEAATVVLKPGEAYEVRFAWVPSETCPVPGDTAGGGTGGPSADPTPTEEPTNTAGASAGTGAAPGTTTQLLRQDGGTEGSVAVTYTTTTGSASATTTVTNACAGTVYWTGLLTLA
;
A
#
# COMPACT_ATOMS: atom_id res chain seq x y z
N ALA A 1 6.61 16.93 2.31
CA ALA A 1 7.03 15.57 2.73
C ALA A 1 6.11 14.56 2.05
N LYS A 2 6.58 13.35 1.71
CA LYS A 2 5.69 12.30 1.15
C LYS A 2 4.65 11.85 2.18
N ILE A 3 5.03 11.82 3.45
CA ILE A 3 4.14 11.57 4.59
C ILE A 3 3.98 12.88 5.39
N GLY A 4 2.74 13.30 5.59
CA GLY A 4 2.37 14.50 6.34
C GLY A 4 1.50 14.18 7.54
N THR A 5 1.26 15.20 8.36
CA THR A 5 0.43 15.14 9.55
C THR A 5 -0.45 16.40 9.59
N ALA A 6 -1.77 16.25 9.83
CA ALA A 6 -2.70 17.36 10.02
C ALA A 6 -3.72 17.11 11.16
N ARG A 7 -4.18 18.17 11.82
CA ARG A 7 -5.34 18.09 12.73
C ARG A 7 -6.61 17.82 11.95
N HIS A 8 -7.48 16.99 12.52
CA HIS A 8 -8.81 16.77 11.97
C HIS A 8 -9.65 18.05 12.08
N VAL A 9 -10.32 18.41 10.99
CA VAL A 9 -11.23 19.55 10.88
C VAL A 9 -12.43 19.19 10.01
N ALA A 10 -13.53 19.92 10.15
CA ALA A 10 -14.75 19.64 9.41
C ALA A 10 -14.50 19.81 7.90
N GLY A 11 -14.86 18.78 7.12
CA GLY A 11 -14.69 18.76 5.66
C GLY A 11 -13.31 18.36 5.16
N ASP A 12 -12.40 17.90 6.03
CA ASP A 12 -11.15 17.32 5.56
C ASP A 12 -11.32 15.92 4.92
N ALA A 13 -10.22 15.38 4.41
CA ALA A 13 -10.22 14.11 3.69
C ALA A 13 -10.42 12.88 4.60
N ALA A 14 -10.34 13.04 5.92
CA ALA A 14 -10.48 11.96 6.90
C ALA A 14 -11.95 11.79 7.35
N ALA A 15 -12.86 11.57 6.40
CA ALA A 15 -14.30 11.50 6.64
C ALA A 15 -14.77 10.36 7.57
N ALA A 16 -13.90 9.39 7.91
CA ALA A 16 -14.20 8.33 8.85
C ALA A 16 -13.96 8.74 10.32
N LEU A 17 -13.31 9.88 10.56
CA LEU A 17 -13.14 10.42 11.90
C LEU A 17 -14.46 11.05 12.40
N PRO A 18 -14.74 11.01 13.72
CA PRO A 18 -15.88 11.69 14.30
C PRO A 18 -15.83 13.20 14.08
N ASP A 19 -17.00 13.85 14.05
CA ASP A 19 -17.10 15.30 13.90
C ASP A 19 -16.20 16.03 14.93
N PRO A 20 -15.32 16.96 14.51
CA PRO A 20 -14.39 17.64 15.41
C PRO A 20 -15.09 18.41 16.54
N SER A 21 -16.37 18.77 16.39
CA SER A 21 -17.15 19.41 17.46
C SER A 21 -17.39 18.50 18.67
N LEU A 22 -17.16 17.19 18.54
CA LEU A 22 -17.20 16.22 19.63
C LEU A 22 -15.91 16.22 20.47
N GLU A 23 -14.86 16.93 20.04
CA GLU A 23 -13.60 17.00 20.77
C GLU A 23 -13.71 17.87 22.02
N ALA A 24 -13.29 17.33 23.15
CA ALA A 24 -13.13 18.08 24.39
C ALA A 24 -11.79 18.81 24.43
N ALA A 25 -11.81 20.07 24.85
CA ALA A 25 -10.58 20.85 25.08
C ALA A 25 -9.76 20.31 26.27
N THR A 26 -10.43 19.69 27.25
CA THR A 26 -9.81 19.10 28.43
C THR A 26 -10.71 17.98 28.95
N VAL A 27 -10.10 16.89 29.44
CA VAL A 27 -10.80 15.78 30.09
C VAL A 27 -10.19 15.57 31.48
N VAL A 28 -11.04 15.34 32.47
CA VAL A 28 -10.63 14.92 33.83
C VAL A 28 -11.11 13.49 34.01
N LEU A 29 -10.17 12.55 34.12
CA LEU A 29 -10.48 11.13 34.27
C LEU A 29 -10.57 10.74 35.73
N LYS A 30 -11.67 10.10 36.13
CA LYS A 30 -11.74 9.36 37.39
C LYS A 30 -10.96 8.04 37.26
N PRO A 31 -10.62 7.38 38.38
CA PRO A 31 -10.03 6.05 38.33
C PRO A 31 -10.89 5.08 37.50
N GLY A 32 -10.30 4.48 36.46
CA GLY A 32 -10.97 3.55 35.56
C GLY A 32 -11.63 4.18 34.33
N GLU A 33 -11.68 5.52 34.21
CA GLU A 33 -12.11 6.19 32.99
C GLU A 33 -10.97 6.32 31.98
N ALA A 34 -11.33 6.49 30.70
CA ALA A 34 -10.41 6.72 29.61
C ALA A 34 -10.92 7.83 28.68
N TYR A 35 -10.03 8.32 27.82
CA TYR A 35 -10.39 9.12 26.65
C TYR A 35 -9.87 8.40 25.41
N GLU A 36 -10.41 8.78 24.25
CA GLU A 36 -9.97 8.26 22.96
C GLU A 36 -9.32 9.38 22.14
N VAL A 37 -8.29 9.01 21.37
CA VAL A 37 -7.76 9.82 20.27
C VAL A 37 -7.74 8.91 19.04
N ARG A 38 -8.45 9.32 17.99
CA ARG A 38 -8.54 8.59 16.73
C ARG A 38 -7.61 9.18 15.67
N PHE A 39 -7.08 8.29 14.84
CA PHE A 39 -6.19 8.60 13.72
C PHE A 39 -6.78 8.04 12.43
N ALA A 40 -6.54 8.73 11.32
CA ALA A 40 -6.88 8.26 9.98
C ALA A 40 -5.70 8.48 9.03
N TRP A 41 -5.41 7.50 8.20
CA TRP A 41 -4.47 7.63 7.11
C TRP A 41 -5.22 7.94 5.82
N VAL A 42 -4.84 9.05 5.17
CA VAL A 42 -5.35 9.40 3.84
C VAL A 42 -4.19 9.32 2.85
N PRO A 43 -4.15 8.30 1.97
CA PRO A 43 -3.11 8.19 0.96
C PRO A 43 -3.25 9.29 -0.10
N SER A 44 -2.13 9.85 -0.56
CA SER A 44 -2.10 10.82 -1.66
C SER A 44 -1.61 10.21 -2.97
N GLU A 45 -0.86 9.10 -2.89
CA GLU A 45 -0.34 8.35 -4.02
C GLU A 45 -0.36 6.86 -3.66
N THR A 46 -0.50 5.99 -4.66
CA THR A 46 -0.32 4.55 -4.47
C THR A 46 1.16 4.23 -4.28
N CYS A 47 1.46 3.22 -3.45
CA CYS A 47 2.82 2.70 -3.36
C CYS A 47 3.29 2.22 -4.74
N PRO A 48 4.52 2.59 -5.18
CA PRO A 48 5.11 1.98 -6.35
C PRO A 48 5.22 0.47 -6.15
N VAL A 49 4.92 -0.29 -7.19
CA VAL A 49 5.17 -1.72 -7.18
C VAL A 49 6.68 -1.91 -7.46
N PRO A 50 7.35 -2.86 -6.80
CA PRO A 50 8.75 -3.10 -7.10
C PRO A 50 8.93 -3.63 -8.53
N GLY A 51 9.63 -2.87 -9.37
CA GLY A 51 9.89 -3.17 -10.78
C GLY A 51 9.49 -2.04 -11.74
N ASP A 52 8.61 -1.14 -11.32
CA ASP A 52 8.13 0.01 -12.08
C ASP A 52 9.04 1.23 -11.87
N THR A 53 10.34 1.03 -12.03
CA THR A 53 11.16 2.15 -12.48
C THR A 53 10.89 2.26 -13.97
N ALA A 54 10.09 3.25 -14.37
CA ALA A 54 9.95 3.67 -15.76
C ALA A 54 11.28 4.25 -16.27
N GLY A 55 12.30 3.41 -16.38
CA GLY A 55 13.48 3.59 -17.19
C GLY A 55 13.36 2.58 -18.32
N GLY A 56 12.92 3.04 -19.49
CA GLY A 56 12.91 2.22 -20.70
C GLY A 56 14.33 1.80 -21.06
N GLY A 57 14.79 0.69 -20.51
CA GLY A 57 15.90 -0.08 -21.04
C GLY A 57 15.31 -1.12 -21.97
N THR A 58 15.55 -0.98 -23.27
CA THR A 58 15.35 -2.05 -24.26
C THR A 58 16.33 -3.18 -23.96
N GLY A 59 16.10 -3.93 -22.89
CA GLY A 59 16.74 -5.22 -22.66
C GLY A 59 16.14 -6.19 -23.66
N GLY A 60 16.78 -6.28 -24.84
CA GLY A 60 16.42 -7.27 -25.85
C GLY A 60 16.44 -8.70 -25.28
N PRO A 61 15.73 -9.66 -25.89
CA PRO A 61 15.65 -11.02 -25.39
C PRO A 61 17.05 -11.60 -25.18
N SER A 62 17.27 -12.13 -23.97
CA SER A 62 18.46 -12.90 -23.60
C SER A 62 18.64 -14.07 -24.58
N ALA A 63 19.90 -14.36 -24.93
CA ALA A 63 20.29 -15.29 -26.00
C ALA A 63 19.57 -16.65 -25.94
N ASP A 64 19.08 -17.09 -27.11
CA ASP A 64 18.51 -18.40 -27.39
C ASP A 64 19.45 -19.54 -26.97
N PRO A 65 18.96 -20.61 -26.33
CA PRO A 65 19.72 -21.86 -26.24
C PRO A 65 19.75 -22.53 -27.63
N THR A 66 20.96 -22.73 -28.16
CA THR A 66 21.21 -23.50 -29.40
C THR A 66 20.61 -24.91 -29.31
N PRO A 67 19.74 -25.33 -30.24
CA PRO A 67 19.31 -26.72 -30.32
C PRO A 67 20.42 -27.61 -30.91
N THR A 68 20.81 -28.66 -30.18
CA THR A 68 21.69 -29.74 -30.65
C THR A 68 20.99 -30.55 -31.75
N GLU A 69 21.79 -30.97 -32.74
CA GLU A 69 21.41 -31.57 -34.03
C GLU A 69 20.48 -32.81 -34.02
N GLU A 70 19.86 -32.99 -35.19
CA GLU A 70 18.89 -33.98 -35.68
C GLU A 70 19.33 -35.46 -35.55
N PRO A 71 18.38 -36.41 -35.69
CA PRO A 71 18.38 -37.16 -36.96
C PRO A 71 16.97 -37.46 -37.54
N THR A 72 16.84 -37.10 -38.82
CA THR A 72 16.11 -37.67 -39.97
C THR A 72 14.99 -38.69 -39.74
N ASN A 73 13.79 -38.41 -40.28
CA ASN A 73 12.97 -39.37 -41.05
C ASN A 73 11.87 -38.71 -41.93
N THR A 74 12.06 -38.87 -43.24
CA THR A 74 11.18 -38.97 -44.42
C THR A 74 9.67 -38.61 -44.40
N ALA A 75 9.35 -37.66 -45.29
CA ALA A 75 8.21 -37.48 -46.23
C ALA A 75 6.73 -37.65 -45.79
N GLY A 76 5.97 -36.57 -45.99
CA GLY A 76 4.51 -36.58 -46.12
C GLY A 76 3.95 -35.18 -46.41
N ALA A 77 3.66 -34.88 -47.68
CA ALA A 77 3.00 -33.64 -48.07
C ALA A 77 1.50 -33.69 -47.74
N SER A 78 0.94 -32.63 -47.13
CA SER A 78 -0.46 -32.20 -47.29
C SER A 78 -0.66 -30.82 -46.66
N ALA A 79 -1.21 -29.89 -47.45
CA ALA A 79 -1.67 -28.58 -46.99
C ALA A 79 -2.91 -28.74 -46.10
N GLY A 80 -2.92 -28.09 -44.92
CA GLY A 80 -4.08 -28.06 -44.04
C GLY A 80 -3.84 -27.29 -42.73
N THR A 81 -4.51 -26.15 -42.59
CA THR A 81 -4.98 -25.53 -41.33
C THR A 81 -4.02 -25.46 -40.13
N GLY A 82 -3.32 -24.33 -39.97
CA GLY A 82 -2.57 -24.00 -38.75
C GLY A 82 -3.43 -23.18 -37.77
N ALA A 83 -4.14 -23.87 -36.88
CA ALA A 83 -4.72 -23.26 -35.69
C ALA A 83 -3.61 -22.65 -34.83
N ALA A 84 -3.78 -21.40 -34.39
CA ALA A 84 -3.00 -20.83 -33.31
C ALA A 84 -3.43 -21.45 -31.97
N PRO A 85 -2.49 -21.82 -31.10
CA PRO A 85 -2.78 -21.81 -29.68
C PRO A 85 -1.71 -21.05 -28.89
N GLY A 86 -2.14 -19.94 -28.30
CA GLY A 86 -1.81 -19.60 -26.92
C GLY A 86 -0.39 -19.12 -26.64
N THR A 87 -0.13 -17.83 -26.91
CA THR A 87 0.79 -17.08 -26.03
C THR A 87 0.14 -16.99 -24.66
N THR A 88 0.53 -17.85 -23.72
CA THR A 88 0.15 -17.71 -22.32
C THR A 88 0.94 -16.55 -21.72
N THR A 89 0.26 -15.46 -21.37
CA THR A 89 0.87 -14.35 -20.64
C THR A 89 1.19 -14.84 -19.22
N GLN A 90 2.47 -15.16 -18.96
CA GLN A 90 2.95 -15.54 -17.63
C GLN A 90 3.10 -14.29 -16.75
N LEU A 91 1.99 -13.76 -16.24
CA LEU A 91 2.02 -12.81 -15.12
C LEU A 91 1.92 -13.59 -13.81
N LEU A 92 2.97 -14.33 -13.47
CA LEU A 92 3.17 -14.75 -12.08
C LEU A 92 3.85 -13.57 -11.36
N ARG A 93 3.05 -12.69 -10.75
CA ARG A 93 3.57 -11.75 -9.77
C ARG A 93 3.76 -12.53 -8.48
N GLN A 94 5.02 -12.79 -8.12
CA GLN A 94 5.34 -13.08 -6.74
C GLN A 94 5.07 -11.78 -5.98
N ASP A 95 4.16 -11.79 -5.02
CA ASP A 95 3.84 -10.67 -4.11
C ASP A 95 5.05 -10.37 -3.19
N GLY A 96 6.19 -10.03 -3.80
CA GLY A 96 7.51 -9.96 -3.19
C GLY A 96 8.05 -8.53 -3.10
N GLY A 97 7.16 -7.53 -3.15
CA GLY A 97 7.52 -6.15 -2.91
C GLY A 97 7.45 -5.78 -1.44
N THR A 98 8.38 -4.95 -0.95
CA THR A 98 8.22 -4.32 0.37
C THR A 98 7.18 -3.21 0.24
N GLU A 99 5.92 -3.54 0.51
CA GLU A 99 4.85 -2.57 0.68
C GLU A 99 5.28 -1.55 1.75
N GLY A 100 5.20 -0.25 1.45
CA GLY A 100 5.55 0.80 2.41
C GLY A 100 4.67 0.72 3.65
N SER A 101 5.16 1.21 4.79
CA SER A 101 4.35 1.29 6.01
C SER A 101 4.67 2.53 6.82
N VAL A 102 3.70 2.97 7.61
CA VAL A 102 3.80 4.11 8.51
C VAL A 102 3.48 3.65 9.93
N ALA A 103 4.43 3.83 10.85
CA ALA A 103 4.18 3.67 12.28
C ALA A 103 3.62 4.98 12.85
N VAL A 104 2.43 4.92 13.44
CA VAL A 104 1.78 6.03 14.13
C VAL A 104 1.91 5.80 15.63
N THR A 105 2.66 6.70 16.30
CA THR A 105 2.81 6.68 17.75
C THR A 105 2.12 7.90 18.35
N TYR A 106 1.21 7.65 19.29
CA TYR A 106 0.63 8.68 20.14
C TYR A 106 1.27 8.60 21.52
N THR A 107 1.80 9.73 21.98
CA THR A 107 2.27 9.90 23.36
C THR A 107 1.30 10.84 24.07
N THR A 108 0.82 10.45 25.25
CA THR A 108 -0.09 11.30 26.01
C THR A 108 0.59 12.63 26.36
N THR A 109 -0.19 13.71 26.49
CA THR A 109 0.35 15.04 26.82
C THR A 109 1.17 15.05 28.13
N THR A 110 0.82 14.19 29.08
CA THR A 110 1.56 14.01 30.34
C THR A 110 2.88 13.23 30.17
N GLY A 111 3.14 12.67 28.99
CA GLY A 111 4.34 11.90 28.65
C GLY A 111 4.42 10.51 29.28
N SER A 112 3.41 10.11 30.05
CA SER A 112 3.46 8.92 30.90
C SER A 112 3.05 7.61 30.19
N ALA A 113 2.40 7.71 29.03
CA ALA A 113 2.02 6.55 28.23
C ALA A 113 2.14 6.84 26.74
N SER A 114 2.45 5.80 25.96
CA SER A 114 2.44 5.86 24.50
C SER A 114 1.84 4.59 23.92
N ALA A 115 1.14 4.74 22.79
CA ALA A 115 0.63 3.62 22.00
C ALA A 115 1.08 3.79 20.56
N THR A 116 1.44 2.67 19.91
CA THR A 116 1.90 2.65 18.52
C THR A 116 1.07 1.67 17.72
N THR A 117 0.72 2.05 16.49
CA THR A 117 0.09 1.19 15.49
C THR A 117 0.78 1.34 14.14
N THR A 118 0.70 0.33 13.28
CA THR A 118 1.31 0.35 11.95
C THR A 118 0.23 0.34 10.89
N VAL A 119 0.27 1.34 10.00
CA VAL A 119 -0.51 1.39 8.77
C VAL A 119 0.34 0.75 7.67
N THR A 120 -0.10 -0.39 7.16
CA THR A 120 0.53 -1.07 6.02
C THR A 120 0.12 -0.42 4.69
N ASN A 121 0.87 -0.68 3.63
CA ASN A 121 0.65 -0.10 2.29
C ASN A 121 0.52 1.43 2.32
N ALA A 122 1.44 2.09 3.00
CA ALA A 122 1.45 3.54 3.19
C ALA A 122 2.80 4.14 2.74
N CYS A 123 2.80 4.78 1.56
CA CYS A 123 4.00 5.37 0.94
C CYS A 123 3.96 6.90 0.86
N ALA A 124 2.80 7.47 0.54
CA ALA A 124 2.58 8.91 0.55
C ALA A 124 1.15 9.23 0.96
N GLY A 125 0.98 10.28 1.76
CA GLY A 125 -0.32 10.64 2.34
C GLY A 125 -0.20 11.45 3.62
N THR A 126 -1.31 11.63 4.30
CA THR A 126 -1.41 12.42 5.54
C THR A 126 -2.07 11.60 6.63
N VAL A 127 -1.47 11.60 7.82
CA VAL A 127 -2.14 11.15 9.04
C VAL A 127 -2.95 12.31 9.60
N TYR A 128 -4.25 12.14 9.70
CA TYR A 128 -5.16 13.03 10.42
C TYR A 128 -5.39 12.50 11.83
N TRP A 129 -5.48 13.39 12.82
CA TRP A 129 -5.83 13.00 14.19
C TRP A 129 -6.79 13.97 14.83
N THR A 130 -7.61 13.39 15.70
CA THR A 130 -8.57 14.10 16.54
C THR A 130 -7.90 14.66 17.80
N GLY A 131 -8.67 15.46 18.53
CA GLY A 131 -8.46 15.83 19.92
C GLY A 131 -8.93 14.74 20.88
N LEU A 132 -9.26 15.15 22.10
CA LEU A 132 -9.72 14.23 23.13
C LEU A 132 -11.21 13.94 22.90
N LEU A 133 -11.54 12.69 22.65
CA LEU A 133 -12.92 12.21 22.58
C LEU A 133 -13.26 11.53 23.90
N THR A 134 -14.39 11.89 24.49
CA THR A 134 -14.93 11.14 25.64
C THR A 134 -15.51 9.83 25.15
N LEU A 135 -15.28 8.73 25.86
CA LEU A 135 -16.01 7.50 25.58
C LEU A 135 -17.50 7.76 25.85
N ALA A 136 -18.33 7.47 24.85
CA ALA A 136 -19.79 7.51 24.97
C ALA A 136 -20.29 6.34 25.84
#